data_AF-A0A3C0TLR8-F1
#
_entry.id   AF-A0A3C0TLR8-F1
#
_cell.length_a   1.000
_cell.length_b   1.000
_cell.length_c   1.000
_cell.angle_alpha   90.00
_cell.angle_beta   90.00
_cell.angle_gamma   90.00
#
_symmetry.space_group_name_H-M   'P 1'
#
loop_
_entity.id
_entity.type
_entity.pdbx_description
1 polymer ?
#
loop_
_entity_poly.entity_id
_entity_poly.type
_entity_poly.pdbx_seq_one_letter_code
_entity_poly.pdbx_strand_id
1 'polypeptide(L)'
;MKKLFMALCVLLVTACIQQMPSAALAEELSRPITAWPLVHQRGNHDNAETDVIWPLFKYERVNTWTRYALRPFIFSTESDPERNYRKTSVVWPLSIYQREGPKRSFHIFPLYWYKSSPDSRHHIIAPLYWDIEGTGYSYFHLWPFFGINRRGEHFTEYSTMYPFFRYGRDRVSGELDIHAPWPIVNYHTRGDYVSHRFLPLYWYEHGASHSGGFVFPYYWRTTPTQTSRGVFPLWYSTRGKDVSTDLVFPLYYNREAAGRRLRFITPFYFSNKTQTGSLSALIPLYLDYVSPERRLRFITPLYASSQTEESRLKTLIPLYLDYEKKDFGLRIGLPVYLRYRSGAYTFSSFFPFYYSSEDKDLGTSLTYYFPFYGRYRRGDSVSRHLIFFPLFSQFSDNEQQLKSWDLLWPLFHYEA
;
A
#
# COMPACT_ATOMS: atom_id res chain seq x y z
N MET A 1 60.58 -21.29 12.50
CA MET A 1 60.43 -21.68 11.08
C MET A 1 59.27 -20.98 10.34
N LYS A 2 58.05 -20.83 10.91
CA LYS A 2 56.91 -20.16 10.22
C LYS A 2 57.07 -18.65 9.95
N LYS A 3 57.69 -17.88 10.86
CA LYS A 3 57.97 -16.43 10.65
C LYS A 3 59.05 -16.19 9.58
N LEU A 4 60.00 -17.12 9.44
CA LEU A 4 61.06 -17.05 8.44
C LEU A 4 60.49 -17.37 7.04
N PHE A 5 59.57 -18.34 6.94
CA PHE A 5 58.92 -18.68 5.68
C PHE A 5 57.99 -17.57 5.16
N MET A 6 57.23 -16.92 6.04
CA MET A 6 56.37 -15.80 5.65
C MET A 6 57.18 -14.55 5.27
N ALA A 7 58.26 -14.25 5.99
CA ALA A 7 59.19 -13.18 5.62
C ALA A 7 59.91 -13.49 4.29
N LEU A 8 60.27 -14.76 4.04
CA LEU A 8 60.88 -15.21 2.78
C LEU A 8 59.88 -15.14 1.63
N CYS A 9 58.61 -15.50 1.83
CA CYS A 9 57.55 -15.35 0.82
C CYS A 9 57.23 -13.88 0.54
N VAL A 10 57.20 -13.01 1.56
CA VAL A 10 57.02 -11.56 1.36
C VAL A 10 58.24 -10.99 0.62
N LEU A 11 59.47 -11.35 1.00
CA LEU A 11 60.71 -10.94 0.32
C LEU A 11 60.76 -11.42 -1.13
N LEU A 12 60.40 -12.68 -1.41
CA LEU A 12 60.33 -13.24 -2.76
C LEU A 12 59.26 -12.54 -3.61
N VAL A 13 58.09 -12.22 -3.03
CA VAL A 13 57.05 -11.47 -3.73
C VAL A 13 57.47 -10.02 -3.97
N THR A 14 58.09 -9.33 -3.00
CA THR A 14 58.64 -7.97 -3.23
C THR A 14 59.81 -7.96 -4.21
N ALA A 15 60.67 -8.98 -4.21
CA ALA A 15 61.77 -9.11 -5.17
C ALA A 15 61.26 -9.38 -6.59
N CYS A 16 60.21 -10.21 -6.74
CA CYS A 16 59.53 -10.39 -8.02
C CYS A 16 58.78 -9.12 -8.48
N ILE A 17 58.24 -8.31 -7.56
CA ILE A 17 57.60 -7.03 -7.88
C ILE A 17 58.63 -5.96 -8.29
N GLN A 18 59.82 -5.95 -7.68
CA GLN A 18 60.93 -5.04 -8.05
C GLN A 18 61.61 -5.41 -9.38
N GLN A 19 61.45 -6.64 -9.85
CA GLN A 19 61.96 -7.13 -11.14
C GLN A 19 60.94 -7.04 -12.27
N MET A 20 59.71 -6.60 -12.00
CA MET A 20 58.80 -6.21 -13.09
C MET A 20 59.35 -4.95 -13.76
N PRO A 21 59.34 -4.87 -15.10
CA PRO A 21 59.97 -3.76 -15.81
C PRO A 21 59.46 -2.43 -15.27
N SER A 22 60.40 -1.54 -14.93
CA SER A 22 60.09 -0.17 -14.58
C SER A 22 59.28 0.50 -15.70
N ALA A 23 58.57 1.57 -15.35
CA ALA A 23 57.73 2.38 -16.23
C ALA A 23 58.34 2.76 -17.61
N ALA A 24 59.66 2.59 -17.80
CA ALA A 24 60.35 2.78 -19.07
C ALA A 24 59.92 1.83 -20.21
N LEU A 25 59.31 0.66 -19.93
CA LEU A 25 58.81 -0.24 -20.99
C LEU A 25 57.37 0.09 -21.46
N ALA A 26 56.72 1.07 -20.83
CA ALA A 26 55.37 1.50 -21.19
C ALA A 26 55.35 2.59 -22.27
N GLU A 27 56.51 3.16 -22.62
CA GLU A 27 56.62 4.29 -23.56
C GLU A 27 56.37 3.91 -25.03
N GLU A 28 56.42 2.61 -25.39
CA GLU A 28 56.47 2.17 -26.79
C GLU A 28 55.41 1.12 -27.22
N LEU A 29 54.37 0.87 -26.43
CA LEU A 29 53.38 -0.17 -26.73
C LEU A 29 51.98 0.39 -27.05
N SER A 30 51.83 0.89 -28.28
CA SER A 30 50.51 1.23 -28.87
C SER A 30 49.70 -0.01 -29.30
N ARG A 31 50.29 -1.21 -29.26
CA ARG A 31 49.65 -2.48 -29.66
C ARG A 31 49.59 -3.44 -28.46
N PRO A 32 48.45 -4.10 -28.21
CA PRO A 32 48.32 -5.05 -27.10
C PRO A 32 49.23 -6.27 -27.33
N ILE A 33 50.05 -6.62 -26.35
CA ILE A 33 50.80 -7.88 -26.35
C ILE A 33 49.85 -8.96 -25.86
N THR A 34 49.53 -9.93 -26.73
CA THR A 34 48.60 -11.02 -26.38
C THR A 34 49.27 -12.37 -26.63
N ALA A 35 49.69 -13.04 -25.55
CA ALA A 35 50.17 -14.42 -25.51
C ALA A 35 49.31 -15.22 -24.54
N TRP A 36 48.00 -15.24 -24.77
CA TRP A 36 47.02 -15.94 -23.94
C TRP A 36 47.23 -17.48 -24.12
N PRO A 37 47.40 -18.31 -23.04
CA PRO A 37 46.98 -17.99 -21.69
C PRO A 37 47.95 -17.31 -20.70
N LEU A 38 49.16 -17.00 -21.16
CA LEU A 38 50.30 -16.73 -20.29
C LEU A 38 50.46 -15.25 -19.95
N VAL A 39 50.32 -14.35 -20.92
CA VAL A 39 50.46 -12.91 -20.71
C VAL A 39 49.49 -12.15 -21.62
N HIS A 40 48.81 -11.16 -21.08
CA HIS A 40 47.98 -10.22 -21.82
C HIS A 40 48.24 -8.81 -21.27
N GLN A 41 48.74 -7.89 -22.11
CA GLN A 41 49.07 -6.53 -21.71
C GLN A 41 48.43 -5.52 -22.67
N ARG A 42 47.75 -4.52 -22.11
CA ARG A 42 47.12 -3.43 -22.86
C ARG A 42 47.22 -2.15 -22.05
N GLY A 43 47.58 -1.03 -22.67
CA GLY A 43 47.57 0.25 -21.98
C GLY A 43 47.89 1.43 -22.88
N ASN A 44 47.65 2.62 -22.36
CA ASN A 44 48.10 3.91 -22.84
C ASN A 44 48.73 4.69 -21.66
N HIS A 45 48.98 5.98 -21.86
CA HIS A 45 49.58 6.85 -20.84
C HIS A 45 48.81 6.81 -19.51
N ASP A 46 47.48 6.92 -19.57
CA ASP A 46 46.64 7.08 -18.38
C ASP A 46 46.20 5.73 -17.79
N ASN A 47 46.01 4.71 -18.63
CA ASN A 47 45.43 3.42 -18.23
C ASN A 47 46.33 2.27 -18.68
N ALA A 48 46.64 1.32 -17.79
CA ALA A 48 47.36 0.11 -18.16
C ALA A 48 46.76 -1.11 -17.45
N GLU A 49 46.68 -2.22 -18.15
CA GLU A 49 46.18 -3.50 -17.66
C GLU A 49 47.15 -4.60 -18.09
N THR A 50 47.47 -5.51 -17.18
CA THR A 50 48.35 -6.65 -17.45
C THR A 50 47.87 -7.87 -16.68
N ASP A 51 47.56 -8.95 -17.39
CA ASP A 51 47.25 -10.25 -16.83
C ASP A 51 48.41 -11.22 -17.10
N VAL A 52 48.80 -11.98 -16.07
CA VAL A 52 49.81 -13.04 -16.18
C VAL A 52 49.21 -14.34 -15.66
N ILE A 53 49.28 -15.40 -16.48
CA ILE A 53 48.65 -16.71 -16.28
C ILE A 53 47.19 -16.49 -15.89
N TRP A 54 46.41 -15.95 -16.83
CA TRP A 54 45.05 -15.54 -16.49
C TRP A 54 44.25 -16.76 -15.98
N PRO A 55 43.44 -16.58 -14.93
CA PRO A 55 43.09 -15.32 -14.27
C PRO A 55 43.97 -14.95 -13.06
N LEU A 56 45.09 -15.63 -12.81
CA LEU A 56 45.77 -15.65 -11.51
C LEU A 56 46.38 -14.30 -11.12
N PHE A 57 47.21 -13.67 -11.95
CA PHE A 57 47.83 -12.39 -11.64
C PHE A 57 47.24 -11.29 -12.51
N LYS A 58 46.81 -10.20 -11.87
CA LYS A 58 46.33 -9.00 -12.56
C LYS A 58 47.00 -7.75 -12.00
N TYR A 59 47.46 -6.89 -12.89
CA TYR A 59 47.86 -5.51 -12.64
C TYR A 59 46.95 -4.56 -13.40
N GLU A 60 46.56 -3.47 -12.76
CA GLU A 60 45.68 -2.44 -13.32
C GLU A 60 46.13 -1.07 -12.83
N ARG A 61 46.25 -0.10 -13.73
CA ARG A 61 46.55 1.30 -13.43
C ARG A 61 45.54 2.17 -14.16
N VAL A 62 44.98 3.14 -13.45
CA VAL A 62 44.05 4.15 -13.97
C VAL A 62 44.43 5.49 -13.36
N ASN A 63 45.00 6.38 -14.15
CA ASN A 63 45.64 7.62 -13.71
C ASN A 63 46.68 7.33 -12.60
N THR A 64 46.43 7.82 -11.38
CA THR A 64 47.26 7.65 -10.19
C THR A 64 46.89 6.41 -9.37
N TRP A 65 45.73 5.80 -9.64
CA TRP A 65 45.29 4.58 -8.98
C TRP A 65 45.95 3.34 -9.60
N THR A 66 46.40 2.44 -8.74
CA THR A 66 47.07 1.19 -9.11
C THR A 66 46.49 0.03 -8.32
N ARG A 67 46.43 -1.15 -8.94
CA ARG A 67 45.96 -2.39 -8.32
C ARG A 67 46.78 -3.58 -8.77
N TYR A 68 47.17 -4.40 -7.81
CA TYR A 68 47.76 -5.72 -8.03
C TYR A 68 46.84 -6.76 -7.38
N ALA A 69 46.54 -7.85 -8.08
CA ALA A 69 45.67 -8.90 -7.57
C ALA A 69 46.18 -10.30 -7.91
N LEU A 70 46.18 -11.18 -6.90
CA LEU A 70 46.27 -12.62 -7.01
C LEU A 70 44.86 -13.21 -6.80
N ARG A 71 44.26 -13.62 -7.90
CA ARG A 71 42.85 -13.99 -8.04
C ARG A 71 42.63 -15.49 -7.88
N PRO A 72 41.36 -15.93 -7.67
CA PRO A 72 40.19 -15.07 -7.54
C PRO A 72 40.09 -14.34 -6.19
N PHE A 73 40.70 -14.85 -5.11
CA PHE A 73 40.47 -14.30 -3.76
C PHE A 73 41.71 -14.23 -2.86
N ILE A 74 42.91 -14.56 -3.32
CA ILE A 74 44.06 -14.75 -2.42
C ILE A 74 44.58 -13.41 -1.90
N PHE A 75 44.81 -12.45 -2.79
CA PHE A 75 45.42 -11.18 -2.43
C PHE A 75 45.00 -10.10 -3.41
N SER A 76 44.78 -8.89 -2.92
CA SER A 76 44.76 -7.72 -3.80
C SER A 76 45.20 -6.49 -3.05
N THR A 77 46.08 -5.69 -3.62
CA THR A 77 46.45 -4.37 -3.10
C THR A 77 46.11 -3.29 -4.11
N GLU A 78 45.38 -2.28 -3.66
CA GLU A 78 45.03 -1.07 -4.39
C GLU A 78 45.72 0.11 -3.72
N SER A 79 46.22 1.07 -4.49
CA SER A 79 46.86 2.28 -3.99
C SER A 79 46.61 3.47 -4.90
N ASP A 80 46.39 4.64 -4.30
CA ASP A 80 46.27 5.92 -5.00
C ASP A 80 47.03 6.97 -4.18
N PRO A 81 48.19 7.45 -4.69
CA PRO A 81 49.03 8.43 -3.99
C PRO A 81 48.36 9.78 -3.76
N GLU A 82 47.54 10.28 -4.70
CA GLU A 82 46.91 11.60 -4.59
C GLU A 82 45.93 11.65 -3.42
N ARG A 83 45.23 10.54 -3.18
CA ARG A 83 44.29 10.39 -2.06
C ARG A 83 44.94 9.88 -0.78
N ASN A 84 46.24 9.59 -0.79
CA ASN A 84 46.93 8.85 0.27
C ASN A 84 46.15 7.59 0.67
N TYR A 85 45.68 6.87 -0.37
CA TYR A 85 44.81 5.72 -0.25
C TYR A 85 45.58 4.43 -0.49
N ARG A 86 45.32 3.44 0.36
CA ARG A 86 45.81 2.08 0.18
C ARG A 86 44.82 1.08 0.76
N LYS A 87 44.45 0.07 -0.01
CA LYS A 87 43.60 -1.03 0.44
C LYS A 87 44.27 -2.35 0.10
N THR A 88 44.40 -3.23 1.08
CA THR A 88 45.01 -4.55 0.91
C THR A 88 44.03 -5.60 1.43
N SER A 89 43.65 -6.54 0.57
CA SER A 89 42.82 -7.69 0.91
C SER A 89 43.67 -8.95 0.88
N VAL A 90 43.49 -9.82 1.87
CA VAL A 90 44.12 -11.14 1.98
C VAL A 90 43.00 -12.14 2.22
N VAL A 91 42.84 -13.12 1.33
CA VAL A 91 41.74 -14.09 1.35
C VAL A 91 40.38 -13.37 1.40
N TRP A 92 40.04 -12.64 0.34
CA TRP A 92 38.81 -11.84 0.29
C TRP A 92 37.57 -12.73 0.50
N PRO A 93 36.56 -12.31 1.32
CA PRO A 93 36.46 -11.04 2.05
C PRO A 93 36.96 -11.09 3.50
N LEU A 94 37.74 -12.11 3.89
CA LEU A 94 38.08 -12.38 5.28
C LEU A 94 38.94 -11.28 5.89
N SER A 95 40.08 -10.92 5.28
CA SER A 95 40.97 -9.90 5.82
C SER A 95 41.10 -8.72 4.87
N ILE A 96 40.72 -7.53 5.32
CA ILE A 96 40.86 -6.29 4.55
C ILE A 96 41.46 -5.21 5.45
N TYR A 97 42.56 -4.63 4.98
CA TYR A 97 43.17 -3.42 5.51
C TYR A 97 42.89 -2.26 4.55
N GLN A 98 42.54 -1.08 5.05
CA GLN A 98 42.35 0.12 4.26
C GLN A 98 42.84 1.35 5.01
N ARG A 99 43.54 2.24 4.30
CA ARG A 99 44.01 3.54 4.76
C ARG A 99 43.62 4.61 3.74
N GLU A 100 43.16 5.75 4.22
CA GLU A 100 42.81 6.91 3.40
C GLU A 100 43.10 8.18 4.21
N GLY A 101 44.23 8.83 3.90
CA GLY A 101 44.72 9.96 4.69
C GLY A 101 44.92 9.58 6.18
N PRO A 102 44.25 10.26 7.14
CA PRO A 102 44.32 9.92 8.57
C PRO A 102 43.46 8.71 8.94
N LYS A 103 42.50 8.30 8.09
CA LYS A 103 41.58 7.20 8.38
C LYS A 103 42.25 5.86 8.14
N ARG A 104 42.06 4.93 9.08
CA ARG A 104 42.57 3.56 8.99
C ARG A 104 41.46 2.60 9.39
N SER A 105 41.35 1.49 8.66
CA SER A 105 40.45 0.41 9.00
C SER A 105 41.07 -0.93 8.69
N PHE A 106 40.70 -1.91 9.49
CA PHE A 106 41.12 -3.29 9.30
C PHE A 106 40.02 -4.20 9.83
N HIS A 107 39.76 -5.31 9.15
CA HIS A 107 38.86 -6.32 9.69
C HIS A 107 39.31 -7.72 9.32
N ILE A 108 38.94 -8.66 10.19
CA ILE A 108 38.98 -10.10 9.97
C ILE A 108 37.55 -10.60 10.17
N PHE A 109 36.80 -10.77 9.09
CA PHE A 109 35.41 -11.19 9.16
C PHE A 109 35.28 -12.63 9.68
N PRO A 110 34.31 -12.94 10.58
CA PRO A 110 33.36 -12.05 11.25
C PRO A 110 33.77 -11.70 12.70
N LEU A 111 35.05 -11.74 13.03
CA LEU A 111 35.51 -11.72 14.42
C LEU A 111 36.13 -10.40 14.84
N TYR A 112 36.78 -9.67 13.93
CA TYR A 112 37.58 -8.50 14.29
C TYR A 112 37.29 -7.32 13.39
N TRP A 113 37.07 -6.15 14.00
CA TRP A 113 37.02 -4.87 13.29
C TRP A 113 37.76 -3.81 14.06
N TYR A 114 38.59 -3.07 13.35
CA TYR A 114 39.30 -1.91 13.81
C TYR A 114 39.03 -0.75 12.85
N LYS A 115 38.64 0.40 13.36
CA LYS A 115 38.55 1.65 12.61
C LYS A 115 39.09 2.78 13.46
N SER A 116 39.85 3.68 12.85
CA SER A 116 40.41 4.85 13.51
C SER A 116 40.37 6.02 12.55
N SER A 117 39.87 7.14 13.05
CA SER A 117 39.80 8.44 12.39
C SER A 117 40.13 9.52 13.43
N PRO A 118 40.33 10.79 13.02
CA PRO A 118 40.56 11.88 13.97
C PRO A 118 39.48 12.02 15.03
N ASP A 119 38.22 11.74 14.67
CA ASP A 119 37.06 11.99 15.52
C ASP A 119 36.50 10.72 16.19
N SER A 120 36.96 9.53 15.78
CA SER A 120 36.44 8.27 16.30
C SER A 120 37.41 7.10 16.21
N ARG A 121 37.24 6.17 17.14
CA ARG A 121 37.94 4.89 17.20
C ARG A 121 36.94 3.77 17.49
N HIS A 122 37.08 2.66 16.78
CA HIS A 122 36.26 1.46 16.95
C HIS A 122 37.18 0.26 17.02
N HIS A 123 37.00 -0.57 18.03
CA HIS A 123 37.74 -1.80 18.25
C HIS A 123 36.77 -2.87 18.73
N ILE A 124 36.56 -3.88 17.89
CA ILE A 124 35.51 -4.88 18.07
C ILE A 124 36.12 -6.27 17.91
N ILE A 125 35.88 -7.13 18.90
CA ILE A 125 36.15 -8.57 18.85
C ILE A 125 34.82 -9.29 19.10
N ALA A 126 34.12 -9.64 18.03
CA ALA A 126 32.79 -10.21 18.15
C ALA A 126 32.81 -11.67 18.68
N PRO A 127 31.78 -12.09 19.43
CA PRO A 127 30.69 -11.29 20.00
C PRO A 127 31.01 -10.83 21.43
N LEU A 128 32.26 -10.65 21.82
CA LEU A 128 32.66 -10.54 23.23
C LEU A 128 33.11 -9.13 23.64
N TYR A 129 33.67 -8.36 22.73
CA TYR A 129 34.30 -7.07 23.04
C TYR A 129 33.93 -6.00 22.02
N TRP A 130 33.47 -4.86 22.51
CA TRP A 130 33.30 -3.63 21.74
C TRP A 130 33.87 -2.48 22.54
N ASP A 131 34.68 -1.67 21.89
CA ASP A 131 35.25 -0.45 22.45
C ASP A 131 35.23 0.59 21.34
N ILE A 132 34.29 1.52 21.49
CA ILE A 132 33.96 2.52 20.49
C ILE A 132 33.98 3.87 21.19
N GLU A 133 34.74 4.80 20.66
CA GLU A 133 34.89 6.15 21.18
C GLU A 133 34.75 7.14 20.04
N GLY A 134 34.10 8.26 20.30
CA GLY A 134 34.06 9.36 19.35
C GLY A 134 33.62 10.67 20.00
N THR A 135 33.48 11.71 19.20
CA THR A 135 33.07 13.03 19.66
C THR A 135 31.70 12.98 20.34
N GLY A 136 31.70 13.13 21.68
CA GLY A 136 30.48 13.15 22.49
C GLY A 136 29.86 11.77 22.78
N TYR A 137 30.56 10.66 22.53
CA TYR A 137 30.09 9.34 22.92
C TYR A 137 31.22 8.35 23.18
N SER A 138 30.95 7.40 24.06
CA SER A 138 31.83 6.25 24.32
C SER A 138 30.97 5.02 24.63
N TYR A 139 31.35 3.87 24.09
CA TYR A 139 30.60 2.62 24.18
C TYR A 139 31.62 1.49 24.38
N PHE A 140 31.61 0.91 25.57
CA PHE A 140 32.46 -0.21 25.94
C PHE A 140 31.59 -1.37 26.38
N HIS A 141 31.76 -2.56 25.79
CA HIS A 141 31.04 -3.77 26.18
C HIS A 141 31.98 -4.97 26.20
N LEU A 142 31.97 -5.68 27.33
CA LEU A 142 32.44 -7.05 27.47
C LEU A 142 31.21 -7.96 27.54
N TRP A 143 30.67 -8.31 26.39
CA TRP A 143 29.39 -9.02 26.29
C TRP A 143 29.50 -10.47 26.78
N PRO A 144 28.46 -11.00 27.46
CA PRO A 144 27.27 -10.29 27.93
C PRO A 144 27.50 -9.61 29.28
N PHE A 145 28.64 -9.79 29.92
CA PHE A 145 28.83 -9.56 31.35
C PHE A 145 28.74 -8.11 31.79
N PHE A 146 29.28 -7.18 31.00
CA PHE A 146 29.42 -5.80 31.41
C PHE A 146 29.44 -4.85 30.22
N GLY A 147 28.91 -3.64 30.41
CA GLY A 147 29.10 -2.56 29.44
C GLY A 147 28.86 -1.18 30.04
N ILE A 148 29.51 -0.18 29.46
CA ILE A 148 29.42 1.23 29.81
C ILE A 148 29.13 2.01 28.53
N ASN A 149 28.03 2.76 28.52
CA ASN A 149 27.60 3.60 27.43
C ASN A 149 27.53 5.05 27.91
N ARG A 150 28.31 5.95 27.33
CA ARG A 150 28.29 7.39 27.59
C ARG A 150 27.77 8.10 26.35
N ARG A 151 26.80 9.01 26.54
CA ARG A 151 26.20 9.80 25.46
C ARG A 151 26.12 11.26 25.87
N GLY A 152 26.64 12.14 25.03
CA GLY A 152 26.78 13.56 25.37
C GLY A 152 27.67 13.76 26.60
N GLU A 153 27.48 14.89 27.28
CA GLU A 153 28.30 15.26 28.43
C GLU A 153 27.85 14.64 29.75
N HIS A 154 26.59 14.22 29.86
CA HIS A 154 25.97 13.96 31.17
C HIS A 154 25.32 12.60 31.32
N PHE A 155 24.97 11.90 30.25
CA PHE A 155 24.33 10.58 30.33
C PHE A 155 25.37 9.46 30.38
N THR A 156 25.31 8.64 31.42
CA THR A 156 26.09 7.40 31.54
C THR A 156 25.17 6.23 31.87
N GLU A 157 25.31 5.13 31.14
CA GLU A 157 24.61 3.88 31.34
C GLU A 157 25.59 2.74 31.60
N TYR A 158 25.31 1.97 32.64
CA TYR A 158 25.99 0.74 33.00
C TYR A 158 25.07 -0.43 32.68
N SER A 159 25.65 -1.53 32.23
CA SER A 159 24.92 -2.76 31.96
C SER A 159 25.64 -3.97 32.53
N THR A 160 24.87 -4.95 33.00
CA THR A 160 25.37 -6.28 33.35
C THR A 160 24.46 -7.34 32.78
N MET A 161 25.02 -8.44 32.29
CA MET A 161 24.28 -9.45 31.52
C MET A 161 23.42 -8.80 30.43
N TYR A 162 24.03 -7.94 29.61
CA TYR A 162 23.36 -7.24 28.53
C TYR A 162 22.63 -8.24 27.61
N PRO A 163 21.34 -8.02 27.27
CA PRO A 163 20.59 -6.77 27.41
C PRO A 163 19.72 -6.65 28.68
N PHE A 164 19.81 -7.60 29.62
CA PHE A 164 18.82 -7.77 30.68
C PHE A 164 18.87 -6.68 31.74
N PHE A 165 20.05 -6.37 32.29
CA PHE A 165 20.19 -5.40 33.37
C PHE A 165 20.94 -4.16 32.90
N ARG A 166 20.29 -3.00 32.99
CA ARG A 166 20.85 -1.72 32.58
C ARG A 166 20.42 -0.63 33.55
N TYR A 167 21.33 0.31 33.78
CA TYR A 167 21.16 1.45 34.68
C TYR A 167 21.77 2.68 34.01
N GLY A 168 20.93 3.53 33.43
CA GLY A 168 21.25 4.81 32.83
C GLY A 168 20.92 5.97 33.75
N ARG A 169 21.78 6.97 33.82
CA ARG A 169 21.52 8.20 34.57
C ARG A 169 22.15 9.41 33.89
N ASP A 170 21.41 10.51 33.87
CA ASP A 170 21.89 11.85 33.56
C ASP A 170 21.46 12.80 34.69
N ARG A 171 22.45 13.44 35.32
CA ARG A 171 22.21 14.33 36.47
C ARG A 171 21.67 15.70 36.09
N VAL A 172 21.89 16.15 34.85
CA VAL A 172 21.49 17.48 34.40
C VAL A 172 20.04 17.48 33.92
N SER A 173 19.67 16.49 33.11
CA SER A 173 18.28 16.32 32.66
C SER A 173 17.38 15.67 33.71
N GLY A 174 17.96 15.13 34.79
CA GLY A 174 17.23 14.33 35.79
C GLY A 174 16.77 12.99 35.24
N GLU A 175 17.39 12.49 34.16
CA GLU A 175 17.05 11.22 33.55
C GLU A 175 17.58 10.05 34.38
N LEU A 176 16.73 9.07 34.62
CA LEU A 176 17.09 7.78 35.21
C LEU A 176 16.35 6.70 34.43
N ASP A 177 17.06 5.68 33.96
CA ASP A 177 16.52 4.56 33.21
C ASP A 177 17.05 3.25 33.78
N ILE A 178 16.16 2.35 34.15
CA ILE A 178 16.49 1.08 34.80
C ILE A 178 15.78 -0.05 34.06
N HIS A 179 16.51 -1.12 33.77
CA HIS A 179 16.00 -2.35 33.18
C HIS A 179 16.42 -3.54 34.06
N ALA A 180 15.46 -4.40 34.46
CA ALA A 180 15.78 -5.53 35.35
C ALA A 180 14.66 -6.60 35.48
N PRO A 181 14.54 -7.59 34.57
CA PRO A 181 15.25 -7.75 33.30
C PRO A 181 14.48 -7.10 32.13
N TRP A 182 15.18 -6.58 31.13
CA TRP A 182 14.58 -6.19 29.86
C TRP A 182 14.08 -7.43 29.09
N PRO A 183 12.91 -7.41 28.43
CA PRO A 183 11.98 -6.28 28.31
C PRO A 183 10.93 -6.18 29.42
N ILE A 184 10.91 -7.13 30.36
CA ILE A 184 9.86 -7.35 31.38
C ILE A 184 9.72 -6.13 32.29
N VAL A 185 10.80 -5.72 32.94
CA VAL A 185 10.81 -4.61 33.89
C VAL A 185 11.55 -3.42 33.31
N ASN A 186 10.92 -2.24 33.39
CA ASN A 186 11.59 -0.98 33.16
C ASN A 186 11.03 0.08 34.12
N TYR A 187 11.90 0.98 34.54
CA TYR A 187 11.56 2.19 35.27
C TYR A 187 12.34 3.33 34.62
N HIS A 188 11.63 4.35 34.15
CA HIS A 188 12.21 5.50 33.48
C HIS A 188 11.61 6.78 34.04
N THR A 189 12.45 7.78 34.30
CA THR A 189 12.02 9.11 34.71
C THR A 189 12.88 10.16 34.05
N ARG A 190 12.29 11.31 33.71
CA ARG A 190 12.97 12.46 33.12
C ARG A 190 12.15 13.73 33.34
N GLY A 191 12.63 14.64 34.18
CA GLY A 191 11.84 15.80 34.60
C GLY A 191 10.52 15.37 35.23
N ASP A 192 9.39 15.88 34.73
CA ASP A 192 8.03 15.52 35.18
C ASP A 192 7.51 14.20 34.56
N TYR A 193 8.26 13.59 33.64
CA TYR A 193 7.87 12.32 33.03
C TYR A 193 8.32 11.14 33.89
N VAL A 194 7.39 10.22 34.18
CA VAL A 194 7.67 8.94 34.87
C VAL A 194 6.97 7.82 34.12
N SER A 195 7.67 6.72 33.90
CA SER A 195 7.08 5.48 33.40
C SER A 195 7.68 4.25 34.07
N HIS A 196 6.87 3.23 34.21
CA HIS A 196 7.32 1.94 34.71
C HIS A 196 6.46 0.83 34.15
N ARG A 197 7.05 -0.34 33.91
CA ARG A 197 6.37 -1.47 33.30
C ARG A 197 6.81 -2.79 33.91
N PHE A 198 5.88 -3.73 33.89
CA PHE A 198 6.04 -5.13 34.21
C PHE A 198 5.24 -5.95 33.19
N LEU A 199 5.83 -6.18 32.02
CA LEU A 199 5.13 -6.81 30.90
C LEU A 199 4.89 -8.31 31.13
N PRO A 200 3.79 -8.88 30.57
CA PRO A 200 2.71 -8.19 29.85
C PRO A 200 1.62 -7.68 30.79
N LEU A 201 1.79 -7.74 32.12
CA LEU A 201 0.71 -7.51 33.08
C LEU A 201 0.44 -6.05 33.36
N TYR A 202 1.45 -5.20 33.26
CA TYR A 202 1.37 -3.83 33.76
C TYR A 202 2.28 -2.87 33.00
N TRP A 203 1.79 -1.66 32.77
CA TRP A 203 2.63 -0.50 32.51
C TRP A 203 1.91 0.79 32.92
N TYR A 204 2.67 1.82 33.21
CA TYR A 204 2.17 3.13 33.59
C TYR A 204 3.09 4.19 33.03
N GLU A 205 2.50 5.30 32.59
CA GLU A 205 3.20 6.50 32.17
C GLU A 205 2.45 7.75 32.63
N HIS A 206 3.22 8.76 33.01
CA HIS A 206 2.71 10.06 33.40
C HIS A 206 3.67 11.14 32.91
N GLY A 207 3.13 12.18 32.27
CA GLY A 207 3.88 13.36 31.88
C GLY A 207 2.95 14.48 31.44
N ALA A 208 3.53 15.62 31.03
CA ALA A 208 2.78 16.84 30.74
C ALA A 208 1.74 16.69 29.61
N SER A 209 2.00 15.85 28.60
CA SER A 209 1.13 15.70 27.43
C SER A 209 0.10 14.58 27.56
N HIS A 210 0.35 13.60 28.44
CA HIS A 210 -0.52 12.45 28.62
C HIS A 210 -0.20 11.71 29.92
N SER A 211 -1.20 11.00 30.43
CA SER A 211 -1.04 10.01 31.48
C SER A 211 -1.84 8.77 31.13
N GLY A 212 -1.40 7.59 31.55
CA GLY A 212 -2.06 6.36 31.17
C GLY A 212 -1.37 5.14 31.73
N GLY A 213 -1.98 3.99 31.48
CA GLY A 213 -1.42 2.73 31.89
C GLY A 213 -2.28 1.56 31.47
N PHE A 214 -1.82 0.42 31.93
CA PHE A 214 -2.43 -0.87 31.72
C PHE A 214 -2.19 -1.73 32.95
N VAL A 215 -3.22 -2.42 33.40
CA VAL A 215 -3.17 -3.50 34.38
C VAL A 215 -4.02 -4.59 33.77
N PHE A 216 -3.41 -5.68 33.30
CA PHE A 216 -4.09 -6.70 32.51
C PHE A 216 -5.42 -7.11 33.16
N PRO A 217 -6.55 -7.05 32.42
CA PRO A 217 -6.73 -6.66 31.01
C PRO A 217 -7.11 -5.18 30.77
N TYR A 218 -7.15 -4.34 31.81
CA TYR A 218 -7.63 -2.97 31.78
C TYR A 218 -6.58 -1.98 31.25
N TYR A 219 -6.98 -1.11 30.34
CA TYR A 219 -6.19 -0.02 29.77
C TYR A 219 -6.86 1.33 30.06
N TRP A 220 -6.07 2.37 30.31
CA TRP A 220 -6.56 3.75 30.35
C TRP A 220 -5.51 4.71 29.81
N ARG A 221 -5.97 5.82 29.24
CA ARG A 221 -5.14 6.93 28.80
C ARG A 221 -5.93 8.22 28.82
N THR A 222 -5.30 9.28 29.30
CA THR A 222 -5.87 10.61 29.41
C THR A 222 -4.87 11.61 28.82
N THR A 223 -5.35 12.43 27.90
CA THR A 223 -4.67 13.60 27.33
C THR A 223 -5.49 14.85 27.65
N PRO A 224 -4.97 16.06 27.40
CA PRO A 224 -5.74 17.30 27.60
C PRO A 224 -7.06 17.37 26.82
N THR A 225 -7.21 16.61 25.74
CA THR A 225 -8.37 16.67 24.83
C THR A 225 -9.23 15.41 24.83
N GLN A 226 -8.71 14.31 25.36
CA GLN A 226 -9.31 12.99 25.18
C GLN A 226 -9.01 12.05 26.35
N THR A 227 -10.00 11.24 26.71
CA THR A 227 -9.85 10.10 27.63
C THR A 227 -10.26 8.82 26.92
N SER A 228 -9.44 7.78 27.06
CA SER A 228 -9.63 6.45 26.50
C SER A 228 -9.52 5.41 27.61
N ARG A 229 -10.38 4.41 27.59
CA ARG A 229 -10.41 3.28 28.53
C ARG A 229 -10.74 2.01 27.77
N GLY A 230 -10.27 0.87 28.26
CA GLY A 230 -10.53 -0.42 27.61
C GLY A 230 -10.32 -1.61 28.53
N VAL A 231 -10.90 -2.74 28.15
CA VAL A 231 -10.69 -4.05 28.73
C VAL A 231 -10.35 -4.97 27.56
N PHE A 232 -9.09 -5.35 27.41
CA PHE A 232 -8.63 -6.14 26.28
C PHE A 232 -9.18 -7.58 26.32
N PRO A 233 -9.64 -8.15 25.19
CA PRO A 233 -9.91 -7.51 23.89
C PRO A 233 -11.35 -6.99 23.77
N LEU A 234 -12.15 -7.11 24.82
CA LEU A 234 -13.61 -7.04 24.78
C LEU A 234 -14.17 -5.64 24.60
N TRP A 235 -13.56 -4.62 25.21
CA TRP A 235 -14.15 -3.29 25.29
C TRP A 235 -13.12 -2.18 25.11
N TYR A 236 -13.51 -1.13 24.40
CA TYR A 236 -12.73 0.09 24.29
C TYR A 236 -13.67 1.28 24.11
N SER A 237 -13.45 2.34 24.87
CA SER A 237 -14.23 3.56 24.81
C SER A 237 -13.33 4.78 24.88
N THR A 238 -13.57 5.72 23.98
CA THR A 238 -12.86 6.99 23.90
C THR A 238 -13.86 8.12 23.88
N ARG A 239 -13.55 9.19 24.62
CA ARG A 239 -14.33 10.42 24.71
C ARG A 239 -13.39 11.60 24.59
N GLY A 240 -13.67 12.50 23.65
CA GLY A 240 -13.01 13.78 23.48
C GLY A 240 -13.99 14.80 22.90
N LYS A 241 -13.55 16.04 22.73
CA LYS A 241 -14.41 17.15 22.28
C LYS A 241 -15.05 16.88 20.91
N ASP A 242 -14.26 16.39 19.97
CA ASP A 242 -14.68 16.20 18.56
C ASP A 242 -14.76 14.73 18.14
N VAL A 243 -14.41 13.81 19.04
CA VAL A 243 -14.33 12.37 18.74
C VAL A 243 -14.89 11.56 19.91
N SER A 244 -15.83 10.67 19.62
CA SER A 244 -16.24 9.58 20.51
C SER A 244 -16.15 8.24 19.80
N THR A 245 -15.70 7.21 20.52
CA THR A 245 -15.61 5.84 20.00
C THR A 245 -16.08 4.88 21.09
N ASP A 246 -16.85 3.88 20.73
CA ASP A 246 -17.23 2.73 21.55
C ASP A 246 -17.05 1.46 20.74
N LEU A 247 -16.38 0.48 21.32
CA LEU A 247 -16.13 -0.83 20.76
C LEU A 247 -16.48 -1.86 21.82
N VAL A 248 -17.31 -2.84 21.45
CA VAL A 248 -17.48 -4.11 22.16
C VAL A 248 -17.12 -5.20 21.16
N PHE A 249 -15.89 -5.69 21.20
CA PHE A 249 -15.41 -6.66 20.21
C PHE A 249 -16.04 -8.05 20.43
N PRO A 250 -16.46 -8.77 19.38
CA PRO A 250 -16.57 -8.35 17.97
C PRO A 250 -17.95 -7.79 17.62
N LEU A 251 -18.82 -7.53 18.60
CA LEU A 251 -20.26 -7.35 18.43
C LEU A 251 -20.67 -5.94 17.97
N TYR A 252 -19.98 -4.91 18.44
CA TYR A 252 -20.43 -3.52 18.31
C TYR A 252 -19.26 -2.57 18.11
N TYR A 253 -19.44 -1.61 17.20
CA TYR A 253 -18.55 -0.47 17.05
C TYR A 253 -19.35 0.78 16.68
N ASN A 254 -19.11 1.88 17.38
CA ASN A 254 -19.70 3.18 17.10
C ASN A 254 -18.62 4.25 17.21
N ARG A 255 -18.47 5.07 16.18
CA ARG A 255 -17.53 6.19 16.17
C ARG A 255 -18.17 7.43 15.59
N GLU A 256 -18.06 8.52 16.30
CA GLU A 256 -18.52 9.85 15.90
C GLU A 256 -17.32 10.79 15.86
N ALA A 257 -17.07 11.39 14.69
CA ALA A 257 -15.96 12.31 14.49
C ALA A 257 -16.27 13.29 13.34
N ALA A 258 -16.04 14.59 13.54
CA ALA A 258 -16.12 15.61 12.49
C ALA A 258 -17.39 15.55 11.61
N GLY A 259 -18.57 15.43 12.22
CA GLY A 259 -19.85 15.35 11.51
C GLY A 259 -20.10 14.02 10.77
N ARG A 260 -19.26 13.01 11.00
CA ARG A 260 -19.47 11.64 10.53
C ARG A 260 -19.76 10.71 11.70
N ARG A 261 -20.75 9.84 11.53
CA ARG A 261 -21.11 8.77 12.46
C ARG A 261 -21.06 7.43 11.75
N LEU A 262 -20.19 6.55 12.24
CA LEU A 262 -20.06 5.17 11.78
C LEU A 262 -20.55 4.23 12.88
N ARG A 263 -21.43 3.30 12.55
CA ARG A 263 -21.94 2.28 13.45
C ARG A 263 -21.93 0.92 12.77
N PHE A 264 -21.52 -0.09 13.51
CA PHE A 264 -21.49 -1.48 13.09
C PHE A 264 -22.04 -2.34 14.23
N ILE A 265 -22.97 -3.24 13.91
CA ILE A 265 -23.44 -4.30 14.80
C ILE A 265 -23.29 -5.59 14.01
N THR A 266 -22.35 -6.42 14.44
CA THR A 266 -21.93 -7.61 13.70
C THR A 266 -23.03 -8.68 13.68
N PRO A 267 -23.13 -9.46 12.60
CA PRO A 267 -22.51 -9.25 11.27
C PRO A 267 -23.39 -8.45 10.32
N PHE A 268 -24.63 -8.11 10.73
CA PHE A 268 -25.67 -7.75 9.78
C PHE A 268 -25.86 -6.24 9.59
N TYR A 269 -25.58 -5.41 10.59
CA TYR A 269 -25.94 -4.01 10.55
C TYR A 269 -24.72 -3.10 10.40
N PHE A 270 -24.82 -2.19 9.45
CA PHE A 270 -23.84 -1.16 9.18
C PHE A 270 -24.56 0.16 8.90
N SER A 271 -24.08 1.25 9.48
CA SER A 271 -24.56 2.59 9.17
C SER A 271 -23.41 3.58 9.15
N ASN A 272 -23.38 4.42 8.12
CA ASN A 272 -22.41 5.49 7.96
C ASN A 272 -23.18 6.76 7.56
N LYS A 273 -23.20 7.75 8.44
CA LYS A 273 -23.86 9.03 8.22
C LYS A 273 -22.81 10.12 8.14
N THR A 274 -22.91 10.99 7.14
CA THR A 274 -22.11 12.21 6.96
C THR A 274 -23.04 13.41 6.96
N GLN A 275 -22.50 14.62 6.78
CA GLN A 275 -23.33 15.84 6.67
C GLN A 275 -24.19 15.87 5.41
N THR A 276 -23.72 15.28 4.31
CA THR A 276 -24.36 15.35 3.00
C THR A 276 -25.12 14.08 2.61
N GLY A 277 -24.94 12.99 3.35
CA GLY A 277 -25.52 11.71 2.98
C GLY A 277 -25.50 10.66 4.07
N SER A 278 -26.10 9.52 3.79
CA SER A 278 -26.15 8.39 4.70
C SER A 278 -26.25 7.08 3.95
N LEU A 279 -25.61 6.05 4.51
CA LEU A 279 -25.76 4.66 4.15
C LEU A 279 -26.21 3.90 5.40
N SER A 280 -27.27 3.10 5.30
CA SER A 280 -27.69 2.15 6.33
C SER A 280 -28.01 0.82 5.67
N ALA A 281 -27.46 -0.27 6.19
CA ALA A 281 -27.66 -1.60 5.67
C ALA A 281 -27.93 -2.57 6.82
N LEU A 282 -28.91 -3.45 6.63
CA LEU A 282 -29.14 -4.65 7.43
C LEU A 282 -29.09 -5.83 6.45
N ILE A 283 -27.90 -6.41 6.28
CA ILE A 283 -27.62 -7.38 5.23
C ILE A 283 -28.24 -8.75 5.55
N PRO A 284 -28.84 -9.45 4.56
CA PRO A 284 -29.07 -9.04 3.17
C PRO A 284 -30.40 -8.29 2.97
N LEU A 285 -31.16 -8.04 4.03
CA LEU A 285 -32.57 -7.65 3.99
C LEU A 285 -32.83 -6.21 3.53
N TYR A 286 -31.95 -5.27 3.86
CA TYR A 286 -32.21 -3.84 3.70
C TYR A 286 -30.95 -3.06 3.37
N LEU A 287 -31.10 -2.10 2.46
CA LEU A 287 -30.10 -1.07 2.16
C LEU A 287 -30.81 0.24 1.85
N ASP A 288 -30.39 1.32 2.48
CA ASP A 288 -30.84 2.69 2.21
C ASP A 288 -29.62 3.59 2.09
N TYR A 289 -29.51 4.23 0.93
CA TYR A 289 -28.40 5.11 0.58
C TYR A 289 -28.97 6.44 0.08
N VAL A 290 -28.47 7.53 0.64
CA VAL A 290 -28.86 8.89 0.32
C VAL A 290 -27.59 9.71 0.13
N SER A 291 -27.46 10.34 -1.02
CA SER A 291 -26.48 11.38 -1.33
C SER A 291 -27.21 12.54 -2.03
N PRO A 292 -26.56 13.70 -2.23
CA PRO A 292 -27.19 14.84 -2.92
C PRO A 292 -27.67 14.48 -4.33
N GLU A 293 -26.94 13.62 -5.03
CA GLU A 293 -27.21 13.23 -6.43
C GLU A 293 -28.15 12.01 -6.56
N ARG A 294 -28.21 11.17 -5.52
CA ARG A 294 -28.85 9.85 -5.64
C ARG A 294 -29.49 9.39 -4.33
N ARG A 295 -30.70 8.87 -4.45
CA ARG A 295 -31.39 8.13 -3.40
C ARG A 295 -31.67 6.71 -3.85
N LEU A 296 -31.38 5.75 -3.00
CA LEU A 296 -31.47 4.32 -3.30
C LEU A 296 -32.02 3.59 -2.08
N ARG A 297 -32.99 2.71 -2.30
CA ARG A 297 -33.56 1.86 -1.25
C ARG A 297 -33.82 0.48 -1.80
N PHE A 298 -33.35 -0.52 -1.09
CA PHE A 298 -33.62 -1.93 -1.35
C PHE A 298 -34.18 -2.59 -0.10
N ILE A 299 -35.24 -3.36 -0.29
CA ILE A 299 -35.77 -4.31 0.68
C ILE A 299 -35.84 -5.64 -0.07
N THR A 300 -34.86 -6.50 0.16
CA THR A 300 -34.71 -7.72 -0.64
C THR A 300 -35.78 -8.77 -0.30
N PRO A 301 -36.13 -9.65 -1.26
CA PRO A 301 -35.91 -9.52 -2.71
C PRO A 301 -36.96 -8.63 -3.40
N LEU A 302 -37.91 -8.08 -2.64
CA LEU A 302 -39.19 -7.62 -3.19
C LEU A 302 -39.12 -6.21 -3.75
N TYR A 303 -38.43 -5.28 -3.11
CA TYR A 303 -38.54 -3.86 -3.41
C TYR A 303 -37.19 -3.22 -3.73
N ALA A 304 -37.17 -2.43 -4.79
CA ALA A 304 -36.07 -1.54 -5.10
C ALA A 304 -36.59 -0.18 -5.57
N SER A 305 -35.93 0.88 -5.13
CA SER A 305 -36.15 2.23 -5.64
C SER A 305 -34.82 2.94 -5.81
N SER A 306 -34.64 3.60 -6.95
CA SER A 306 -33.50 4.46 -7.25
C SER A 306 -34.02 5.76 -7.83
N GLN A 307 -33.52 6.89 -7.35
CA GLN A 307 -33.87 8.21 -7.83
C GLN A 307 -32.60 9.04 -8.00
N THR A 308 -32.46 9.65 -9.17
CA THR A 308 -31.44 10.64 -9.51
C THR A 308 -32.14 11.89 -10.05
N GLU A 309 -31.38 12.93 -10.39
CA GLU A 309 -31.94 14.13 -11.05
C GLU A 309 -32.57 13.80 -12.41
N GLU A 310 -31.97 12.87 -13.17
CA GLU A 310 -32.44 12.54 -14.53
C GLU A 310 -33.49 11.44 -14.59
N SER A 311 -33.51 10.55 -13.59
CA SER A 311 -34.26 9.30 -13.70
C SER A 311 -34.81 8.82 -12.36
N ARG A 312 -35.91 8.08 -12.44
CA ARG A 312 -36.54 7.44 -11.30
C ARG A 312 -36.92 6.01 -11.65
N LEU A 313 -36.61 5.10 -10.74
CA LEU A 313 -36.99 3.70 -10.77
C LEU A 313 -37.70 3.35 -9.45
N LYS A 314 -38.82 2.65 -9.55
CA LYS A 314 -39.48 1.94 -8.46
C LYS A 314 -39.90 0.57 -8.96
N THR A 315 -39.63 -0.47 -8.20
CA THR A 315 -40.06 -1.83 -8.56
C THR A 315 -40.47 -2.62 -7.32
N LEU A 316 -41.48 -3.47 -7.51
CA LEU A 316 -41.89 -4.53 -6.61
C LEU A 316 -41.82 -5.83 -7.41
N ILE A 317 -40.73 -6.59 -7.32
CA ILE A 317 -40.48 -7.76 -8.18
C ILE A 317 -41.40 -8.93 -7.79
N PRO A 318 -41.95 -9.69 -8.76
CA PRO A 318 -41.95 -9.42 -10.21
C PRO A 318 -43.14 -8.55 -10.67
N LEU A 319 -43.98 -8.09 -9.73
CA LEU A 319 -45.31 -7.55 -9.99
C LEU A 319 -45.33 -6.17 -10.64
N TYR A 320 -44.36 -5.31 -10.34
CA TYR A 320 -44.42 -3.89 -10.70
C TYR A 320 -43.05 -3.31 -11.05
N LEU A 321 -43.02 -2.49 -12.10
CA LEU A 321 -41.87 -1.67 -12.49
C LEU A 321 -42.38 -0.31 -12.98
N ASP A 322 -41.82 0.77 -12.46
CA ASP A 322 -42.06 2.16 -12.86
C ASP A 322 -40.70 2.82 -13.05
N TYR A 323 -40.34 3.03 -14.31
CA TYR A 323 -39.12 3.69 -14.73
C TYR A 323 -39.45 4.93 -15.56
N GLU A 324 -38.87 6.05 -15.18
CA GLU A 324 -39.13 7.36 -15.77
C GLU A 324 -37.81 8.11 -15.98
N LYS A 325 -37.60 8.63 -17.18
CA LYS A 325 -36.52 9.52 -17.61
C LYS A 325 -37.12 10.58 -18.54
N LYS A 326 -36.45 11.72 -18.75
CA LYS A 326 -36.93 12.88 -19.54
C LYS A 326 -37.84 12.50 -20.73
N ASP A 327 -37.33 11.69 -21.66
CA ASP A 327 -38.06 11.30 -22.88
C ASP A 327 -38.44 9.81 -22.92
N PHE A 328 -38.34 9.10 -21.80
CA PHE A 328 -38.64 7.67 -21.72
C PHE A 328 -39.47 7.35 -20.48
N GLY A 329 -40.52 6.55 -20.64
CA GLY A 329 -41.31 6.07 -19.52
C GLY A 329 -41.72 4.61 -19.74
N LEU A 330 -41.54 3.77 -18.74
CA LEU A 330 -41.99 2.39 -18.76
C LEU A 330 -42.67 2.07 -17.44
N ARG A 331 -43.94 1.69 -17.50
CA ARG A 331 -44.70 1.16 -16.37
C ARG A 331 -45.23 -0.21 -16.71
N ILE A 332 -44.91 -1.19 -15.89
CA ILE A 332 -45.37 -2.56 -16.00
C ILE A 332 -46.08 -2.90 -14.69
N GLY A 333 -47.30 -3.41 -14.80
CA GLY A 333 -48.04 -4.04 -13.70
C GLY A 333 -48.48 -5.41 -14.17
N LEU A 334 -47.71 -6.45 -13.83
CA LEU A 334 -48.02 -7.80 -14.29
C LEU A 334 -49.35 -8.30 -13.70
N PRO A 335 -50.05 -9.18 -14.43
CA PRO A 335 -49.77 -9.61 -15.81
C PRO A 335 -50.43 -8.74 -16.89
N VAL A 336 -51.17 -7.70 -16.51
CA VAL A 336 -52.16 -7.06 -17.39
C VAL A 336 -51.78 -5.68 -17.90
N TYR A 337 -50.94 -4.93 -17.19
CA TYR A 337 -50.73 -3.51 -17.46
C TYR A 337 -49.35 -3.24 -18.03
N LEU A 338 -49.30 -2.53 -19.16
CA LEU A 338 -48.08 -2.04 -19.77
C LEU A 338 -48.33 -0.62 -20.28
N ARG A 339 -47.45 0.32 -19.93
CA ARG A 339 -47.40 1.66 -20.52
C ARG A 339 -45.97 1.99 -20.88
N TYR A 340 -45.76 2.43 -22.11
CA TYR A 340 -44.48 2.72 -22.69
C TYR A 340 -44.52 4.09 -23.37
N ARG A 341 -43.47 4.89 -23.20
CA ARG A 341 -43.29 6.19 -23.83
C ARG A 341 -41.84 6.32 -24.27
N SER A 342 -41.62 6.76 -25.50
CA SER A 342 -40.30 7.05 -26.05
C SER A 342 -40.41 8.25 -27.00
N GLY A 343 -40.02 9.43 -26.54
CA GLY A 343 -40.16 10.68 -27.30
C GLY A 343 -41.63 11.00 -27.61
N ALA A 344 -41.94 11.15 -28.89
CA ALA A 344 -43.29 11.37 -29.43
C ALA A 344 -44.19 10.13 -29.42
N TYR A 345 -43.61 8.93 -29.30
CA TYR A 345 -44.33 7.67 -29.29
C TYR A 345 -44.84 7.30 -27.89
N THR A 346 -46.10 6.89 -27.81
CA THR A 346 -46.71 6.34 -26.61
C THR A 346 -47.46 5.05 -26.92
N PHE A 347 -47.41 4.11 -25.98
CA PHE A 347 -48.17 2.86 -26.03
C PHE A 347 -48.74 2.56 -24.65
N SER A 348 -49.96 2.06 -24.59
CA SER A 348 -50.58 1.56 -23.36
C SER A 348 -51.43 0.33 -23.64
N SER A 349 -51.43 -0.60 -22.70
CA SER A 349 -52.21 -1.82 -22.80
C SER A 349 -52.74 -2.25 -21.44
N PHE A 350 -53.97 -2.76 -21.47
CA PHE A 350 -54.55 -3.56 -20.41
C PHE A 350 -54.90 -4.92 -21.03
N PHE A 351 -53.91 -5.81 -21.08
CA PHE A 351 -53.99 -7.10 -21.75
C PHE A 351 -55.05 -8.01 -21.10
N PRO A 352 -55.84 -8.76 -21.90
CA PRO A 352 -55.86 -8.78 -23.37
C PRO A 352 -56.83 -7.76 -23.99
N PHE A 353 -57.49 -6.90 -23.19
CA PHE A 353 -58.70 -6.17 -23.59
C PHE A 353 -58.46 -4.82 -24.26
N TYR A 354 -57.35 -4.16 -23.97
CA TYR A 354 -57.09 -2.80 -24.45
C TYR A 354 -55.67 -2.63 -24.94
N TYR A 355 -55.53 -1.96 -26.09
CA TYR A 355 -54.28 -1.52 -26.67
C TYR A 355 -54.45 -0.13 -27.26
N SER A 356 -53.52 0.77 -27.00
CA SER A 356 -53.48 2.08 -27.62
C SER A 356 -52.04 2.45 -27.93
N SER A 357 -51.79 2.93 -29.15
CA SER A 357 -50.50 3.49 -29.54
C SER A 357 -50.71 4.83 -30.24
N GLU A 358 -49.82 5.79 -30.03
CA GLU A 358 -49.85 7.09 -30.69
C GLU A 358 -48.41 7.51 -31.00
N ASP A 359 -48.16 7.94 -32.23
CA ASP A 359 -46.91 8.54 -32.67
C ASP A 359 -47.19 9.93 -33.23
N LYS A 360 -46.77 10.98 -32.51
CA LYS A 360 -47.04 12.36 -32.92
C LYS A 360 -46.19 12.82 -34.09
N ASP A 361 -45.00 12.26 -34.27
CA ASP A 361 -44.10 12.65 -35.36
C ASP A 361 -44.60 12.07 -36.69
N LEU A 362 -45.12 10.84 -36.66
CA LEU A 362 -45.75 10.20 -37.83
C LEU A 362 -47.25 10.53 -37.99
N GLY A 363 -47.85 11.22 -37.02
CA GLY A 363 -49.30 11.47 -36.98
C GLY A 363 -50.14 10.19 -36.94
N THR A 364 -49.64 9.11 -36.34
CA THR A 364 -50.34 7.82 -36.28
C THR A 364 -51.01 7.60 -34.94
N SER A 365 -52.17 6.95 -34.92
CA SER A 365 -52.83 6.51 -33.70
C SER A 365 -53.56 5.18 -33.91
N LEU A 366 -53.53 4.32 -32.90
CA LEU A 366 -54.28 3.08 -32.79
C LEU A 366 -55.00 3.08 -31.44
N THR A 367 -56.27 2.70 -31.44
CA THR A 367 -57.00 2.33 -30.23
C THR A 367 -57.76 1.05 -30.52
N TYR A 368 -57.55 0.02 -29.70
CA TYR A 368 -58.15 -1.30 -29.89
C TYR A 368 -58.70 -1.85 -28.59
N TYR A 369 -60.03 -2.02 -28.55
CA TYR A 369 -60.79 -2.71 -27.53
C TYR A 369 -61.05 -4.14 -28.00
N PHE A 370 -60.14 -5.06 -27.71
CA PHE A 370 -60.23 -6.44 -28.18
C PHE A 370 -61.37 -7.20 -27.48
N PRO A 371 -62.12 -8.06 -28.20
CA PRO A 371 -62.08 -8.27 -29.65
C PRO A 371 -63.03 -7.32 -30.44
N PHE A 372 -63.75 -6.44 -29.74
CA PHE A 372 -64.93 -5.75 -30.26
C PHE A 372 -64.65 -4.69 -31.33
N TYR A 373 -63.73 -3.76 -31.07
CA TYR A 373 -63.55 -2.59 -31.92
C TYR A 373 -62.13 -2.04 -31.86
N GLY A 374 -61.52 -1.83 -33.01
CA GLY A 374 -60.25 -1.13 -33.17
C GLY A 374 -60.28 -0.09 -34.25
N ARG A 375 -59.44 0.93 -34.10
CA ARG A 375 -59.31 2.02 -35.04
C ARG A 375 -57.87 2.46 -35.14
N TYR A 376 -57.31 2.34 -36.33
CA TYR A 376 -56.00 2.88 -36.72
C TYR A 376 -56.18 4.09 -37.64
N ARG A 377 -55.34 5.10 -37.48
CA ARG A 377 -55.29 6.31 -38.31
C ARG A 377 -53.83 6.73 -38.54
N ARG A 378 -53.54 7.26 -39.73
CA ARG A 378 -52.30 7.99 -40.05
C ARG A 378 -52.68 9.28 -40.74
N GLY A 379 -52.50 10.41 -40.04
CA GLY A 379 -53.02 11.71 -40.46
C GLY A 379 -54.51 11.66 -40.80
N ASP A 380 -54.91 12.42 -41.81
CA ASP A 380 -56.26 12.39 -42.38
C ASP A 380 -56.37 11.48 -43.62
N SER A 381 -55.26 10.90 -44.07
CA SER A 381 -55.21 10.12 -45.30
C SER A 381 -55.59 8.65 -45.10
N VAL A 382 -55.11 8.01 -44.04
CA VAL A 382 -55.33 6.57 -43.84
C VAL A 382 -56.17 6.30 -42.60
N SER A 383 -57.17 5.43 -42.73
CA SER A 383 -57.91 4.89 -41.60
C SER A 383 -58.20 3.39 -41.77
N ARG A 384 -58.15 2.64 -40.67
CA ARG A 384 -58.59 1.24 -40.61
C ARG A 384 -59.49 1.03 -39.40
N HIS A 385 -60.63 0.41 -39.61
CA HIS A 385 -61.55 -0.03 -38.56
C HIS A 385 -61.48 -1.55 -38.46
N LEU A 386 -61.34 -2.06 -37.24
CA LEU A 386 -61.35 -3.47 -36.89
C LEU A 386 -62.66 -3.71 -36.13
N ILE A 387 -63.57 -4.53 -36.64
CA ILE A 387 -64.88 -4.76 -35.99
C ILE A 387 -65.01 -6.25 -35.75
N PHE A 388 -65.05 -6.67 -34.49
CA PHE A 388 -64.97 -8.10 -34.12
C PHE A 388 -63.78 -8.83 -34.76
N PHE A 389 -62.64 -8.16 -34.95
CA PHE A 389 -61.48 -8.77 -35.61
C PHE A 389 -61.04 -10.05 -34.88
N PRO A 390 -60.80 -11.17 -35.59
CA PRO A 390 -60.53 -11.29 -37.04
C PRO A 390 -61.75 -11.40 -37.97
N LEU A 391 -63.00 -11.22 -37.49
CA LEU A 391 -64.19 -11.41 -38.32
C LEU A 391 -64.37 -10.35 -39.42
N PHE A 392 -64.10 -9.08 -39.12
CA PHE A 392 -64.23 -8.00 -40.10
C PHE A 392 -63.19 -6.89 -39.90
N SER A 393 -62.61 -6.41 -41.00
CA SER A 393 -61.83 -5.17 -41.02
C SER A 393 -62.12 -4.36 -42.27
N GLN A 394 -62.03 -3.03 -42.14
CA GLN A 394 -62.20 -2.08 -43.23
C GLN A 394 -61.01 -1.13 -43.25
N PHE A 395 -60.40 -0.93 -44.40
CA PHE A 395 -59.28 -0.03 -44.64
C PHE A 395 -59.65 1.00 -45.72
N SER A 396 -59.19 2.24 -45.54
CA SER A 396 -59.38 3.34 -46.47
C SER A 396 -58.12 4.20 -46.50
N ASP A 397 -57.61 4.45 -47.70
CA ASP A 397 -56.52 5.40 -47.99
C ASP A 397 -57.03 6.46 -48.99
N ASN A 398 -57.20 7.69 -48.51
CA ASN A 398 -57.72 8.81 -49.29
C ASN A 398 -56.70 9.35 -50.29
N GLU A 399 -55.40 9.18 -50.07
CA GLU A 399 -54.35 9.65 -51.00
C GLU A 399 -54.30 8.76 -52.23
N GLN A 400 -54.43 7.45 -52.04
CA GLN A 400 -54.40 6.45 -53.12
C GLN A 400 -55.79 6.10 -53.65
N GLN A 401 -56.84 6.68 -53.08
CA GLN A 401 -58.25 6.34 -53.33
C GLN A 401 -58.58 4.85 -53.14
N LEU A 402 -57.82 4.15 -52.30
CA LEU A 402 -57.99 2.72 -52.06
C LEU A 402 -58.99 2.47 -50.93
N LYS A 403 -59.91 1.52 -51.15
CA LYS A 403 -60.75 0.97 -50.08
C LYS A 403 -60.70 -0.54 -50.12
N SER A 404 -60.39 -1.15 -48.97
CA SER A 404 -60.44 -2.60 -48.83
C SER A 404 -61.19 -3.04 -47.59
N TRP A 405 -61.72 -4.25 -47.64
CA TRP A 405 -62.35 -4.89 -46.49
C TRP A 405 -62.03 -6.37 -46.47
N ASP A 406 -61.85 -6.88 -45.25
CA ASP A 406 -61.60 -8.29 -44.99
C ASP A 406 -62.80 -8.87 -44.25
N LEU A 407 -63.17 -10.10 -44.62
CA LEU A 407 -64.13 -10.92 -43.90
C LEU A 407 -63.44 -12.21 -43.49
N LEU A 408 -63.53 -12.59 -42.21
CA LEU A 408 -62.83 -13.76 -41.66
C LEU A 408 -61.33 -13.75 -42.00
N TRP A 409 -60.63 -12.68 -41.65
CA TRP A 409 -59.21 -12.52 -41.97
C TRP A 409 -58.41 -13.76 -41.52
N PRO A 410 -57.53 -14.33 -42.37
CA PRO A 410 -57.09 -13.84 -43.68
C PRO A 410 -57.83 -14.43 -44.90
N LEU A 411 -59.02 -15.02 -44.74
CA LEU A 411 -59.67 -15.85 -45.77
C LEU A 411 -60.29 -15.07 -46.94
N PHE A 412 -60.97 -13.97 -46.67
CA PHE A 412 -61.61 -13.16 -47.72
C PHE A 412 -61.11 -11.72 -47.66
N HIS A 413 -60.57 -11.25 -48.77
CA HIS A 413 -60.05 -9.90 -48.96
C HIS A 413 -60.64 -9.30 -50.23
N TYR A 414 -61.12 -8.06 -50.14
CA TYR A 414 -61.61 -7.30 -51.29
C TYR A 414 -60.94 -5.92 -51.29
N GLU A 415 -60.45 -5.49 -52.45
CA GLU A 415 -59.79 -4.20 -52.68
C GLU A 415 -60.41 -3.55 -53.92
N ALA A 416 -60.76 -2.26 -53.80
CA ALA A 416 -61.39 -1.45 -54.84
C ALA A 416 -60.76 -0.07 -54.96
#